data_AF-A0A961IZJ3-F1
#
_entry.id   AF-A0A961IZJ3-F1
#
_cell.length_a   1.000
_cell.length_b   1.000
_cell.length_c   1.000
_cell.angle_alpha   90.00
_cell.angle_beta   90.00
_cell.angle_gamma   90.00
#
_symmetry.space_group_name_H-M   'P 1'
#
loop_
_entity.id
_entity.type
_entity.pdbx_description
1 polymer ?
#
loop_
_entity_poly.entity_id
_entity_poly.type
_entity_poly.pdbx_seq_one_letter_code
_entity_poly.pdbx_strand_id
1 'polypeptide(L)'
;QVSPEFLQCQIEIGTHVCGTVAQAREDLRKLRRSVATQAETFGLAPIAASCHPFAAWREQHHTDRDRYNDLRRDLGGVARRLLISGMHVHVGLPDEEDRIDILNQLTYFLPHLLALSASSPFWQGEDTGLASYRLTIFDNLPRTGLPPQFTSWSAYQRTVDAIVGLGLIEDSSKIWWDLRPSARFPTIEVRICDVSPRIETALTLAAIIQSLTRFLWRLKSQNRRWRMYDNFLLEENRWHAMRYGITNGLIDLGQRKLVPFADLVDELIELIREDAEALGCLAEVENARHILAAGTSADQQRQVYQDAIEAEMPVDQALHAVVRHLMAEFHQGL
;
A
#
# COMPACT_ATOMS: atom_id res chain seq x y z
N GLN A 1 2.65 17.60 -7.46
CA GLN A 1 2.85 16.20 -7.88
C GLN A 1 4.07 15.57 -7.21
N VAL A 2 5.16 16.31 -6.98
CA VAL A 2 6.26 15.86 -6.13
C VAL A 2 6.25 16.67 -4.84
N SER A 3 6.26 16.00 -3.69
CA SER A 3 6.33 16.60 -2.35
C SER A 3 7.45 15.96 -1.52
N PRO A 4 8.08 16.71 -0.60
CA PRO A 4 8.90 16.09 0.44
C PRO A 4 7.98 15.36 1.43
N GLU A 5 8.43 14.20 1.90
CA GLU A 5 7.74 13.42 2.94
C GLU A 5 8.35 13.73 4.33
N PHE A 6 7.94 12.97 5.36
CA PHE A 6 8.35 13.14 6.75
C PHE A 6 9.88 13.22 6.98
N LEU A 7 10.66 12.45 6.22
CA LEU A 7 12.13 12.43 6.28
C LEU A 7 12.73 12.97 4.97
N GLN A 8 13.90 13.62 5.05
CA GLN A 8 14.55 14.23 3.88
C GLN A 8 14.91 13.21 2.78
N CYS A 9 15.10 11.94 3.16
CA CYS A 9 15.41 10.84 2.25
C CYS A 9 14.17 10.25 1.56
N GLN A 10 12.97 10.77 1.81
CA GLN A 10 11.72 10.27 1.26
C GLN A 10 11.09 11.30 0.31
N ILE A 11 10.72 10.83 -0.88
CA ILE A 11 10.06 11.63 -1.91
C ILE A 11 8.69 11.04 -2.16
N GLU A 12 7.66 11.87 -2.01
CA GLU A 12 6.29 11.52 -2.38
C GLU A 12 6.06 11.95 -3.84
N ILE A 13 5.61 11.00 -4.66
CA ILE A 13 5.11 11.29 -6.01
C ILE A 13 3.65 10.92 -6.10
N GLY A 14 2.83 11.84 -6.61
CA GLY A 14 1.40 11.66 -6.83
C GLY A 14 1.04 12.04 -8.26
N THR A 15 0.37 11.13 -8.96
CA THR A 15 -0.21 11.41 -10.27
C THR A 15 -1.27 12.50 -10.14
N HIS A 16 -1.63 13.11 -11.26
CA HIS A 16 -2.90 13.81 -11.36
C HIS A 16 -4.07 12.82 -11.23
N VAL A 17 -5.29 13.37 -11.22
CA VAL A 17 -6.49 12.56 -11.38
C VAL A 17 -6.49 11.96 -12.79
N CYS A 18 -6.40 10.64 -12.87
CA CYS A 18 -6.39 9.89 -14.12
C CYS A 18 -7.74 9.21 -14.34
N GLY A 19 -8.26 9.24 -15.56
CA GLY A 19 -9.49 8.52 -15.93
C GLY A 19 -9.24 7.05 -16.29
N THR A 20 -8.00 6.69 -16.62
CA THR A 20 -7.61 5.32 -17.00
C THR A 20 -6.25 4.95 -16.40
N VAL A 21 -6.01 3.64 -16.27
CA VAL A 21 -4.70 3.11 -15.81
C VAL A 21 -3.58 3.47 -16.80
N ALA A 22 -3.87 3.56 -18.10
CA ALA A 22 -2.91 4.01 -19.11
C ALA A 22 -2.46 5.47 -18.90
N GLN A 23 -3.35 6.36 -18.47
CA GLN A 23 -2.99 7.73 -18.09
C GLN A 23 -2.13 7.74 -16.81
N ALA A 24 -2.51 6.94 -15.82
CA ALA A 24 -1.73 6.80 -14.57
C ALA A 24 -0.32 6.27 -14.84
N ARG A 25 -0.18 5.33 -15.77
CA ARG A 25 1.10 4.78 -16.25
C ARG A 25 2.02 5.87 -16.79
N GLU A 26 1.52 6.69 -17.72
CA GLU A 26 2.34 7.74 -18.33
C GLU A 26 2.76 8.81 -17.30
N ASP A 27 1.82 9.24 -16.45
CA ASP A 27 2.12 10.25 -15.43
C ASP A 27 3.11 9.70 -14.38
N LEU A 28 2.90 8.47 -13.89
CA LEU A 28 3.81 7.83 -12.93
C LEU A 28 5.21 7.60 -13.54
N ARG A 29 5.29 7.17 -14.80
CA ARG A 29 6.56 7.02 -15.52
C ARG A 29 7.29 8.34 -15.62
N LYS A 30 6.59 9.42 -16.02
CA LYS A 30 7.17 10.77 -16.10
C LYS A 30 7.69 11.24 -14.74
N LEU A 31 6.92 11.03 -13.67
CA LEU A 31 7.32 11.40 -12.31
C LEU A 31 8.56 10.63 -11.85
N ARG A 32 8.57 9.30 -11.99
CA ARG A 32 9.73 8.47 -11.60
C ARG A 32 10.97 8.79 -12.44
N ARG A 33 10.82 8.99 -13.76
CA ARG A 33 11.92 9.42 -14.62
C ARG A 33 12.50 10.77 -14.18
N SER A 34 11.63 11.74 -13.86
CA SER A 34 12.06 13.05 -13.38
C SER A 34 12.85 12.94 -12.07
N VAL A 35 12.37 12.13 -11.13
CA VAL A 35 13.08 11.87 -9.86
C VAL A 35 14.44 11.20 -10.11
N ALA A 36 14.49 10.16 -10.95
CA ALA A 36 15.73 9.48 -11.31
C ALA A 36 16.75 10.42 -11.95
N THR A 37 16.34 11.18 -12.96
CA THR A 37 17.22 12.13 -13.65
C THR A 37 17.75 13.21 -12.70
N GLN A 38 16.92 13.74 -11.80
CA GLN A 38 17.40 14.73 -10.83
C GLN A 38 18.34 14.10 -9.80
N ALA A 39 18.02 12.93 -9.26
CA ALA A 39 18.88 12.23 -8.30
C ALA A 39 20.28 11.95 -8.88
N GLU A 40 20.36 11.57 -10.16
CA GLU A 40 21.61 11.29 -10.86
C GLU A 40 22.55 12.52 -10.90
N THR A 41 22.01 13.74 -11.03
CA THR A 41 22.83 14.97 -11.00
C THR A 41 23.55 15.20 -9.67
N PHE A 42 23.09 14.55 -8.60
CA PHE A 42 23.70 14.59 -7.27
C PHE A 42 24.47 13.30 -6.93
N GLY A 43 24.66 12.39 -7.89
CA GLY A 43 25.29 11.08 -7.64
C GLY A 43 24.44 10.15 -6.77
N LEU A 44 23.12 10.36 -6.73
CA LEU A 44 22.18 9.57 -5.95
C LEU A 44 21.35 8.69 -6.89
N ALA A 45 20.79 7.60 -6.35
CA ALA A 45 19.85 6.75 -7.06
C ALA A 45 18.59 6.51 -6.21
N PRO A 46 17.38 6.69 -6.77
CA PRO A 46 16.15 6.40 -6.07
C PRO A 46 15.91 4.89 -5.98
N ILE A 47 15.28 4.49 -4.88
CA ILE A 47 14.65 3.18 -4.73
C ILE A 47 13.18 3.37 -4.35
N ALA A 48 12.34 2.43 -4.74
CA ALA A 48 10.95 2.35 -4.28
C ALA A 48 10.83 1.12 -3.38
N ALA A 49 10.86 1.34 -2.07
CA ALA A 49 10.76 0.30 -1.06
C ALA A 49 9.99 0.81 0.15
N SER A 50 9.16 -0.06 0.74
CA SER A 50 8.41 0.24 1.94
C SER A 50 9.29 0.39 3.17
N CYS A 51 10.34 -0.43 3.27
CA CYS A 51 11.38 -0.34 4.30
C CYS A 51 12.74 -0.38 3.60
N HIS A 52 13.67 0.50 3.98
CA HIS A 52 15.03 0.39 3.48
C HIS A 52 15.72 -0.83 4.13
N PRO A 53 16.38 -1.73 3.37
CA PRO A 53 16.85 -3.02 3.92
C PRO A 53 17.74 -2.91 5.16
N PHE A 54 18.64 -1.93 5.19
CA PHE A 54 19.63 -1.78 6.28
C PHE A 54 19.75 -0.38 6.89
N ALA A 55 18.88 0.57 6.53
CA ALA A 55 19.06 1.95 7.01
C ALA A 55 18.81 2.05 8.52
N ALA A 56 19.70 2.75 9.22
CA ALA A 56 19.52 3.08 10.62
C ALA A 56 18.63 4.32 10.76
N TRP A 57 17.39 4.15 11.25
CA TRP A 57 16.46 5.26 11.48
C TRP A 57 17.00 6.33 12.45
N ARG A 58 17.96 5.98 13.32
CA ARG A 58 18.58 6.89 14.29
C ARG A 58 19.48 7.96 13.66
N GLU A 59 19.92 7.75 12.42
CA GLU A 59 20.90 8.59 11.73
C GLU A 59 20.26 9.50 10.67
N GLN A 60 18.93 9.47 10.50
CA GLN A 60 18.23 10.22 9.45
C GLN A 60 17.78 11.62 9.92
N HIS A 61 17.98 12.63 9.07
CA HIS A 61 17.57 14.01 9.31
C HIS A 61 16.11 14.26 8.86
N HIS A 62 15.35 15.02 9.65
CA HIS A 62 13.93 15.31 9.39
C HIS A 62 13.74 16.50 8.42
N THR A 63 12.62 16.51 7.71
CA THR A 63 12.20 17.68 6.92
C THR A 63 11.68 18.78 7.86
N ASP A 64 12.28 19.97 7.83
CA ASP A 64 11.90 21.08 8.72
C ASP A 64 10.60 21.75 8.22
N ARG A 65 9.46 21.26 8.72
CA ARG A 65 8.13 21.88 8.56
C ARG A 65 7.34 21.76 9.86
N ASP A 66 6.61 22.82 10.21
CA ASP A 66 5.85 22.94 11.46
C ASP A 66 4.94 21.72 11.72
N ARG A 67 4.18 21.27 10.70
CA ARG A 67 3.31 20.09 10.79
C ARG A 67 4.02 18.81 11.23
N TYR A 68 5.28 18.61 10.84
CA TYR A 68 6.06 17.42 11.17
C TYR A 68 6.73 17.53 12.54
N ASN A 69 7.10 18.75 12.94
CA ASN A 69 7.61 19.04 14.29
C ASN A 69 6.52 18.82 15.35
N ASP A 70 5.28 19.24 15.06
CA ASP A 70 4.12 18.98 15.93
C ASP A 70 3.80 17.49 16.01
N LEU A 71 3.79 16.78 14.87
CA LEU A 71 3.58 15.33 14.83
C LEU A 71 4.63 14.58 15.67
N ARG A 72 5.89 15.01 15.67
CA ARG A 72 6.95 14.43 16.51
C ARG A 72 6.71 14.72 17.98
N ARG A 73 6.28 15.93 18.34
CA ARG A 73 5.98 16.29 19.73
C ARG A 73 4.85 15.41 20.28
N ASP A 74 3.85 15.15 19.45
CA ASP A 74 2.65 14.39 19.85
C ASP A 74 2.89 12.87 19.86
N LEU A 75 3.66 12.34 18.90
CA LEU A 75 3.92 10.89 18.75
C LEU A 75 5.22 10.41 19.41
N GLY A 76 6.07 11.32 19.88
CA GLY A 76 7.27 11.02 20.65
C GLY A 76 8.21 10.00 19.98
N GLY A 77 8.55 8.94 20.72
CA GLY A 77 9.51 7.92 20.27
C GLY A 77 9.06 7.12 19.04
N VAL A 78 7.75 7.03 18.78
CA VAL A 78 7.21 6.21 17.69
C VAL A 78 7.42 6.89 16.33
N ALA A 79 7.33 8.24 16.28
CA ALA A 79 7.58 9.01 15.07
C ALA A 79 8.99 8.80 14.49
N ARG A 80 9.97 8.47 15.34
CA ARG A 80 11.36 8.26 14.90
C ARG A 80 11.54 7.00 14.04
N ARG A 81 10.58 6.06 14.06
CA ARG A 81 10.61 4.84 13.26
C ARG A 81 9.93 4.99 11.90
N LEU A 82 9.34 6.15 11.58
CA LEU A 82 8.56 6.39 10.35
C LEU A 82 9.42 6.52 9.07
N LEU A 83 10.54 5.81 8.98
CA LEU A 83 11.27 5.59 7.74
C LEU A 83 10.59 4.47 6.93
N ILE A 84 9.29 4.67 6.68
CA ILE A 84 8.47 3.75 5.91
C ILE A 84 7.77 4.49 4.77
N SER A 85 7.65 3.84 3.63
CA SER A 85 6.96 4.37 2.46
C SER A 85 5.74 3.50 2.16
N GLY A 86 4.66 4.07 1.65
CA GLY A 86 3.45 3.32 1.28
C GLY A 86 2.97 3.68 -0.13
N MET A 87 2.22 2.78 -0.75
CA MET A 87 1.49 3.07 -1.98
C MET A 87 0.03 3.37 -1.63
N HIS A 88 -0.45 4.55 -2.01
CA HIS A 88 -1.83 4.94 -1.79
C HIS A 88 -2.57 5.07 -3.12
N VAL A 89 -3.78 4.53 -3.19
CA VAL A 89 -4.65 4.63 -4.38
C VAL A 89 -5.93 5.34 -3.99
N HIS A 90 -6.20 6.45 -4.68
CA HIS A 90 -7.44 7.20 -4.56
C HIS A 90 -8.40 6.80 -5.66
N VAL A 91 -9.64 6.46 -5.30
CA VAL A 91 -10.72 6.23 -6.26
C VAL A 91 -11.85 7.22 -5.99
N GLY A 92 -12.18 8.02 -7.00
CA GLY A 92 -13.27 8.99 -6.95
C GLY A 92 -14.64 8.33 -6.95
N LEU A 93 -15.55 8.82 -6.13
CA LEU A 93 -16.93 8.35 -6.03
C LEU A 93 -17.89 9.53 -6.14
N PRO A 94 -19.08 9.35 -6.73
CA PRO A 94 -20.00 10.45 -6.99
C PRO A 94 -20.60 11.02 -5.70
N ASP A 95 -20.96 10.15 -4.74
CA ASP A 95 -21.70 10.52 -3.53
C ASP A 95 -20.91 10.24 -2.25
N GLU A 96 -21.18 11.02 -1.20
CA GLU A 96 -20.51 10.85 0.09
C GLU A 96 -20.90 9.53 0.77
N GLU A 97 -22.16 9.10 0.62
CA GLU A 97 -22.66 7.83 1.15
C GLU A 97 -22.02 6.63 0.44
N ASP A 98 -21.72 6.74 -0.86
CA ASP A 98 -21.01 5.69 -1.60
C ASP A 98 -19.62 5.45 -0.99
N ARG A 99 -18.96 6.50 -0.47
CA ARG A 99 -17.65 6.35 0.20
C ARG A 99 -17.74 5.45 1.43
N ILE A 100 -18.83 5.52 2.21
CA ILE A 100 -19.00 4.66 3.39
C ILE A 100 -19.45 3.26 3.01
N ASP A 101 -20.40 3.12 2.10
CA ASP A 101 -20.87 1.81 1.70
C ASP A 101 -19.75 0.97 1.07
N ILE A 102 -18.96 1.57 0.19
CA ILE A 102 -17.83 0.91 -0.46
C ILE A 102 -16.69 0.70 0.55
N LEU A 103 -16.41 1.65 1.46
CA LEU A 103 -15.39 1.46 2.49
C LEU A 103 -15.64 0.20 3.30
N ASN A 104 -16.87 0.00 3.79
CA ASN A 104 -17.22 -1.18 4.59
C ASN A 104 -17.01 -2.51 3.84
N GLN A 105 -17.27 -2.52 2.53
CA GLN A 105 -17.16 -3.73 1.70
C GLN A 105 -15.72 -3.97 1.23
N LEU A 106 -15.01 -2.90 0.84
CA LEU A 106 -13.66 -2.98 0.29
C LEU A 106 -12.65 -3.43 1.36
N THR A 107 -12.92 -3.20 2.65
CA THR A 107 -12.10 -3.69 3.77
C THR A 107 -11.81 -5.19 3.68
N TYR A 108 -12.74 -6.00 3.15
CA TYR A 108 -12.54 -7.44 2.95
C TYR A 108 -11.35 -7.77 2.04
N PHE A 109 -11.11 -6.94 1.02
CA PHE A 109 -10.10 -7.19 0.00
C PHE A 109 -8.71 -6.65 0.37
N LEU A 110 -8.59 -5.84 1.44
CA LEU A 110 -7.33 -5.22 1.83
C LEU A 110 -6.19 -6.24 2.07
N PRO A 111 -6.40 -7.39 2.73
CA PRO A 111 -5.35 -8.40 2.88
C PRO A 111 -4.84 -8.98 1.55
N HIS A 112 -5.70 -9.09 0.53
CA HIS A 112 -5.28 -9.57 -0.80
C HIS A 112 -4.35 -8.55 -1.48
N LEU A 113 -4.70 -7.27 -1.39
CA LEU A 113 -3.88 -6.18 -1.90
C LEU A 113 -2.54 -6.10 -1.17
N LEU A 114 -2.55 -6.25 0.15
CA LEU A 114 -1.34 -6.26 0.97
C LEU A 114 -0.40 -7.40 0.56
N ALA A 115 -0.92 -8.63 0.45
CA ALA A 115 -0.14 -9.80 0.07
C ALA A 115 0.52 -9.64 -1.31
N LEU A 116 -0.21 -9.12 -2.31
CA LEU A 116 0.35 -8.82 -3.64
C LEU A 116 1.40 -7.70 -3.62
N SER A 117 1.23 -6.71 -2.74
CA SER A 117 2.10 -5.52 -2.66
C SER A 117 3.38 -5.72 -1.85
N ALA A 118 3.49 -6.81 -1.09
CA ALA A 118 4.53 -7.02 -0.08
C ALA A 118 5.94 -6.74 -0.60
N SER A 119 6.65 -5.82 0.05
CA SER A 119 7.96 -5.33 -0.40
C SER A 119 8.92 -4.95 0.73
N SER A 120 8.58 -5.28 1.98
CA SER A 120 9.38 -4.89 3.16
C SER A 120 9.80 -6.07 4.05
N PRO A 121 10.60 -7.03 3.55
CA PRO A 121 11.04 -8.16 4.37
C PRO A 121 12.17 -7.81 5.34
N PHE A 122 13.00 -6.83 5.02
CA PHE A 122 14.17 -6.44 5.81
C PHE A 122 13.91 -5.19 6.65
N TRP A 123 14.51 -5.16 7.84
CA TRP A 123 14.57 -3.98 8.71
C TRP A 123 15.87 -3.96 9.50
N GLN A 124 16.59 -2.85 9.46
CA GLN A 124 17.89 -2.67 10.15
C GLN A 124 18.94 -3.76 9.83
N GLY A 125 18.90 -4.31 8.61
CA GLY A 125 19.86 -5.30 8.13
C GLY A 125 19.47 -6.75 8.43
N GLU A 126 18.32 -6.97 9.04
CA GLU A 126 17.81 -8.31 9.38
C GLU A 126 16.58 -8.65 8.55
N ASP A 127 16.47 -9.91 8.09
CA ASP A 127 15.20 -10.44 7.60
C ASP A 127 14.26 -10.61 8.79
N THR A 128 13.17 -9.85 8.78
CA THR A 128 12.21 -9.80 9.88
C THR A 128 11.33 -11.06 9.96
N GLY A 129 11.39 -11.90 8.92
CA GLY A 129 10.46 -13.00 8.72
C GLY A 129 9.06 -12.57 8.27
N LEU A 130 8.77 -11.27 8.14
CA LEU A 130 7.52 -10.76 7.59
C LEU A 130 7.69 -10.45 6.10
N ALA A 131 6.67 -10.66 5.27
CA ALA A 131 6.69 -10.20 3.88
C ALA A 131 6.48 -8.68 3.79
N SER A 132 5.66 -8.13 4.70
CA SER A 132 5.42 -6.69 4.84
C SER A 132 5.66 -6.25 6.29
N TYR A 133 6.88 -5.81 6.62
CA TYR A 133 7.22 -5.26 7.92
C TYR A 133 6.64 -3.85 8.16
N ARG A 134 6.41 -3.07 7.09
CA ARG A 134 5.93 -1.68 7.16
C ARG A 134 4.78 -1.47 8.15
N LEU A 135 3.77 -2.33 8.09
CA LEU A 135 2.57 -2.17 8.91
C LEU A 135 2.86 -2.40 10.40
N THR A 136 3.86 -3.20 10.77
CA THR A 136 4.24 -3.34 12.20
C THR A 136 4.77 -2.03 12.79
N ILE A 137 5.48 -1.23 11.98
CA ILE A 137 5.93 0.11 12.40
C ILE A 137 4.72 1.02 12.51
N PHE A 138 3.85 0.99 11.50
CA PHE A 138 2.68 1.86 11.42
C PHE A 138 1.67 1.58 12.54
N ASP A 139 1.43 0.32 12.89
CA ASP A 139 0.48 -0.12 13.92
C ASP A 139 0.84 0.33 15.34
N ASN A 140 2.06 0.83 15.57
CA ASN A 140 2.44 1.45 16.84
C ASN A 140 1.86 2.88 17.00
N LEU A 141 1.22 3.44 15.97
CA LEU A 141 0.58 4.74 16.02
C LEU A 141 -0.89 4.62 16.48
N PRO A 142 -1.45 5.66 17.12
CA PRO A 142 -2.87 5.69 17.40
C PRO A 142 -3.68 5.82 16.11
N ARG A 143 -4.88 5.23 16.06
CA ARG A 143 -5.85 5.37 14.93
C ARG A 143 -5.35 4.76 13.61
N THR A 144 -4.64 3.64 13.69
CA THR A 144 -4.22 2.81 12.55
C THR A 144 -5.02 1.50 12.47
N GLY A 145 -4.70 0.67 11.48
CA GLY A 145 -5.33 -0.64 11.25
C GLY A 145 -6.58 -0.54 10.37
N LEU A 146 -7.41 -1.58 10.41
CA LEU A 146 -8.64 -1.62 9.62
C LEU A 146 -9.62 -0.53 10.08
N PRO A 147 -10.32 0.15 9.14
CA PRO A 147 -11.33 1.12 9.52
C PRO A 147 -12.50 0.45 10.26
N PRO A 148 -13.13 1.13 11.23
CA PRO A 148 -14.38 0.65 11.81
C PRO A 148 -15.50 0.70 10.77
N GLN A 149 -16.56 -0.07 11.03
CA GLN A 149 -17.74 -0.07 10.16
C GLN A 149 -18.66 1.11 10.50
N PHE A 150 -19.13 1.80 9.48
CA PHE A 150 -20.05 2.93 9.62
C PHE A 150 -21.37 2.68 8.92
N THR A 151 -22.47 3.16 9.50
CA THR A 151 -23.81 2.99 8.93
C THR A 151 -24.20 4.05 7.91
N SER A 152 -23.53 5.22 7.92
CA SER A 152 -23.74 6.32 6.98
C SER A 152 -22.57 7.30 7.02
N TRP A 153 -22.50 8.20 6.04
CA TRP A 153 -21.57 9.33 6.04
C TRP A 153 -21.70 10.17 7.30
N SER A 154 -22.93 10.44 7.74
CA SER A 154 -23.19 11.20 8.96
C SER A 154 -22.63 10.52 10.23
N ALA A 155 -22.64 9.18 10.29
CA ALA A 155 -22.09 8.44 11.41
C ALA A 155 -20.56 8.56 11.46
N TYR A 156 -19.91 8.46 10.29
CA TYR A 156 -18.49 8.71 10.15
C TYR A 156 -18.12 10.14 10.60
N GLN A 157 -18.84 11.15 10.09
CA GLN A 157 -18.60 12.55 10.46
C GLN A 157 -18.72 12.76 11.98
N ARG A 158 -19.78 12.28 12.62
CA ARG A 158 -19.93 12.38 14.09
C ARG A 158 -18.76 11.76 14.84
N THR A 159 -18.22 10.64 14.38
CA THR A 159 -17.05 10.01 15.00
C THR A 159 -15.79 10.85 14.85
N VAL A 160 -15.57 11.44 13.66
CA VAL A 160 -14.44 12.35 13.42
C VAL A 160 -14.58 13.63 14.26
N ASP A 161 -15.76 14.26 14.21
CA ASP A 161 -16.08 15.51 14.89
C ASP A 161 -15.96 15.38 16.42
N ALA A 162 -16.23 14.20 16.98
CA ALA A 162 -16.05 13.96 18.41
C ALA A 162 -14.57 14.11 18.84
N ILE A 163 -13.63 13.67 18.01
CA ILE A 163 -12.19 13.73 18.32
C ILE A 163 -11.61 15.11 17.95
N VAL A 164 -12.07 15.68 16.84
CA VAL A 164 -11.71 17.04 16.40
C VAL A 164 -12.22 18.09 17.38
N GLY A 165 -13.48 17.99 17.82
CA GLY A 165 -14.10 18.91 18.77
C GLY A 165 -13.46 18.90 20.17
N LEU A 166 -12.78 17.81 20.53
CA LEU A 166 -11.95 17.72 21.74
C LEU A 166 -10.54 18.29 21.55
N GLY A 167 -10.18 18.74 20.35
CA GLY A 167 -8.86 19.28 20.02
C GLY A 167 -7.75 18.22 19.96
N LEU A 168 -8.10 16.93 19.86
CA LEU A 168 -7.12 15.83 19.85
C LEU A 168 -6.43 15.67 18.48
N ILE A 169 -7.10 16.07 17.40
CA ILE A 169 -6.57 16.12 16.04
C ILE A 169 -7.17 17.32 15.30
N GLU A 170 -6.46 17.82 14.29
CA GLU A 170 -6.89 18.97 13.50
C GLU A 170 -8.00 18.61 12.50
N ASP A 171 -7.90 17.44 11.89
CA ASP A 171 -8.85 16.91 10.91
C ASP A 171 -8.67 15.38 10.73
N SER A 172 -9.48 14.78 9.85
CA SER A 172 -9.43 13.35 9.56
C SER A 172 -8.15 12.88 8.83
N SER A 173 -7.26 13.78 8.39
CA SER A 173 -5.97 13.39 7.82
C SER A 173 -5.03 12.72 8.83
N LYS A 174 -5.30 12.91 10.14
CA LYS A 174 -4.61 12.27 11.29
C LYS A 174 -5.23 10.93 11.72
N ILE A 175 -6.18 10.42 10.92
CA ILE A 175 -6.72 9.06 11.03
C ILE A 175 -6.02 8.22 9.96
N TRP A 176 -5.27 7.21 10.39
CA TRP A 176 -4.33 6.47 9.56
C TRP A 176 -4.79 5.04 9.31
N TRP A 177 -6.09 4.85 9.09
CA TRP A 177 -6.61 3.54 8.72
C TRP A 177 -6.07 3.07 7.36
N ASP A 178 -6.04 1.75 7.19
CA ASP A 178 -5.62 1.05 5.98
C ASP A 178 -6.50 1.39 4.76
N LEU A 179 -7.73 1.85 5.01
CA LEU A 179 -8.67 2.39 4.05
C LEU A 179 -9.47 3.51 4.73
N ARG A 180 -9.59 4.67 4.07
CA ARG A 180 -10.35 5.80 4.63
C ARG A 180 -11.03 6.65 3.56
N PRO A 181 -12.09 7.39 3.91
CA PRO A 181 -12.51 8.53 3.10
C PRO A 181 -11.42 9.61 3.14
N SER A 182 -11.08 10.19 2.00
CA SER A 182 -10.10 11.28 1.97
C SER A 182 -10.69 12.54 2.59
N ALA A 183 -9.89 13.20 3.44
CA ALA A 183 -10.23 14.49 4.05
C ALA A 183 -10.31 15.63 3.02
N ARG A 184 -9.57 15.50 1.92
CA ARG A 184 -9.35 16.59 0.94
C ARG A 184 -10.04 16.35 -0.39
N PHE A 185 -10.23 15.09 -0.78
CA PHE A 185 -10.74 14.72 -2.08
C PHE A 185 -12.03 13.88 -1.96
N PRO A 186 -12.94 13.94 -2.95
CA PRO A 186 -14.14 13.11 -2.98
C PRO A 186 -13.81 11.67 -3.38
N THR A 187 -12.93 11.03 -2.61
CA THR A 187 -12.35 9.73 -2.90
C THR A 187 -12.35 8.84 -1.67
N ILE A 188 -12.35 7.53 -1.87
CA ILE A 188 -11.78 6.60 -0.89
C ILE A 188 -10.29 6.40 -1.19
N GLU A 189 -9.49 6.27 -0.14
CA GLU A 189 -8.04 6.16 -0.21
C GLU A 189 -7.61 4.82 0.41
N VAL A 190 -7.16 3.88 -0.43
CA VAL A 190 -6.55 2.61 -0.01
C VAL A 190 -5.09 2.87 0.34
N ARG A 191 -4.67 2.50 1.56
CA ARG A 191 -3.36 2.84 2.14
C ARG A 191 -2.57 1.65 2.70
N ILE A 192 -3.16 0.46 2.61
CA ILE A 192 -2.56 -0.77 3.12
C ILE A 192 -1.32 -1.20 2.32
N CYS A 193 -1.28 -0.87 1.03
CA CYS A 193 -0.27 -1.41 0.11
C CYS A 193 1.14 -0.93 0.45
N ASP A 194 2.06 -1.87 0.37
CA ASP A 194 3.49 -1.62 0.31
C ASP A 194 3.86 -0.91 -1.01
N VAL A 195 4.95 -0.14 -1.01
CA VAL A 195 5.47 0.48 -2.23
C VAL A 195 6.04 -0.59 -3.15
N SER A 196 5.64 -0.55 -4.42
CA SER A 196 6.19 -1.48 -5.42
C SER A 196 7.41 -0.90 -6.14
N PRO A 197 8.54 -1.62 -6.21
CA PRO A 197 9.71 -1.22 -6.99
C PRO A 197 9.39 -1.03 -8.48
N ARG A 198 8.65 -1.95 -9.09
CA ARG A 198 8.22 -1.86 -10.50
C ARG A 198 6.97 -1.00 -10.67
N ILE A 199 6.91 -0.24 -11.76
CA ILE A 199 5.70 0.49 -12.17
C ILE A 199 4.55 -0.48 -12.45
N GLU A 200 4.81 -1.60 -13.14
CA GLU A 200 3.76 -2.56 -13.53
C GLU A 200 2.98 -3.09 -12.32
N THR A 201 3.68 -3.44 -11.25
CA THR A 201 3.06 -3.92 -10.00
C THR A 201 2.16 -2.84 -9.39
N ALA A 202 2.62 -1.58 -9.35
CA ALA A 202 1.82 -0.47 -8.86
C ALA A 202 0.56 -0.25 -9.72
N LEU A 203 0.68 -0.38 -11.05
CA LEU A 203 -0.47 -0.23 -11.95
C LEU A 203 -1.45 -1.40 -11.84
N THR A 204 -0.96 -2.63 -11.66
CA THR A 204 -1.81 -3.79 -11.37
C THR A 204 -2.62 -3.58 -10.09
N LEU A 205 -1.98 -3.16 -9.01
CA LEU A 205 -2.68 -2.88 -7.75
C LEU A 205 -3.71 -1.75 -7.91
N ALA A 206 -3.35 -0.67 -8.62
CA ALA A 206 -4.29 0.41 -8.92
C ALA A 206 -5.49 -0.05 -9.77
N ALA A 207 -5.26 -0.89 -10.78
CA ALA A 207 -6.29 -1.46 -11.63
C ALA A 207 -7.25 -2.36 -10.85
N ILE A 208 -6.71 -3.24 -9.98
CA ILE A 208 -7.51 -4.09 -9.09
C ILE A 208 -8.35 -3.24 -8.14
N ILE A 209 -7.75 -2.22 -7.50
CA ILE A 209 -8.46 -1.34 -6.56
C ILE A 209 -9.59 -0.56 -7.26
N GLN A 210 -9.34 -0.02 -8.46
CA GLN A 210 -10.35 0.69 -9.23
C GLN A 210 -11.48 -0.27 -9.67
N SER A 211 -11.13 -1.49 -10.11
CA SER A 211 -12.08 -2.50 -10.57
C SER A 211 -12.93 -3.06 -9.43
N LEU A 212 -12.33 -3.32 -8.26
CA LEU A 212 -13.05 -3.69 -7.03
C LEU A 212 -14.00 -2.58 -6.59
N THR A 213 -13.56 -1.32 -6.63
CA THR A 213 -14.40 -0.18 -6.28
C THR A 213 -15.62 -0.09 -7.21
N ARG A 214 -15.40 -0.22 -8.52
CA ARG A 214 -16.49 -0.25 -9.52
C ARG A 214 -17.40 -1.46 -9.33
N PHE A 215 -16.85 -2.64 -9.06
CA PHE A 215 -17.59 -3.87 -8.80
C PHE A 215 -18.56 -3.69 -7.63
N LEU A 216 -18.07 -3.17 -6.50
CA LEU A 216 -18.90 -2.91 -5.32
C LEU A 216 -19.96 -1.84 -5.59
N TRP A 217 -19.61 -0.78 -6.31
CA TRP A 217 -20.55 0.26 -6.73
C TRP A 217 -21.64 -0.28 -7.68
N ARG A 218 -21.28 -1.19 -8.58
CA ARG A 218 -22.20 -1.87 -9.50
C ARG A 218 -23.15 -2.80 -8.75
N LEU A 219 -22.66 -3.57 -7.77
CA LEU A 219 -23.51 -4.38 -6.89
C LEU A 219 -24.55 -3.51 -6.19
N LYS A 220 -24.13 -2.38 -5.61
CA LYS A 220 -25.04 -1.42 -4.98
C LYS A 220 -26.11 -0.91 -5.95
N SER A 221 -25.70 -0.57 -7.17
CA SER A 221 -26.63 -0.10 -8.23
C SER A 221 -27.68 -1.16 -8.61
N GLN A 222 -27.41 -2.44 -8.33
CA GLN A 222 -28.33 -3.56 -8.51
C GLN A 222 -29.07 -3.93 -7.20
N ASN A 223 -29.01 -3.08 -6.17
CA ASN A 223 -29.53 -3.34 -4.83
C ASN A 223 -28.96 -4.62 -4.19
N ARG A 224 -27.70 -4.93 -4.48
CA ARG A 224 -26.92 -6.03 -3.90
C ARG A 224 -25.76 -5.46 -3.10
N ARG A 225 -25.21 -6.26 -2.20
CA ARG A 225 -24.06 -5.89 -1.38
C ARG A 225 -23.11 -7.07 -1.21
N TRP A 226 -21.81 -6.79 -1.19
CA TRP A 226 -20.82 -7.76 -0.73
C TRP A 226 -21.00 -8.01 0.77
N ARG A 227 -20.66 -9.22 1.21
CA ARG A 227 -20.79 -9.60 2.61
C ARG A 227 -19.76 -8.84 3.45
N MET A 228 -20.24 -8.20 4.52
CA MET A 228 -19.37 -7.62 5.53
C MET A 228 -18.96 -8.68 6.56
N TYR A 229 -17.70 -8.60 6.99
CA TYR A 229 -17.13 -9.47 8.00
C TYR A 229 -16.60 -8.65 9.17
N ASP A 230 -16.53 -9.28 10.33
CA ASP A 230 -15.97 -8.66 11.53
C ASP A 230 -14.48 -8.34 11.34
N ASN A 231 -14.04 -7.18 11.83
CA ASN A 231 -12.63 -6.78 11.73
C ASN A 231 -11.70 -7.79 12.41
N PHE A 232 -12.13 -8.48 13.47
CA PHE A 232 -11.35 -9.55 14.09
C PHE A 232 -10.92 -10.64 13.09
N LEU A 233 -11.82 -11.04 12.18
CA LEU A 233 -11.50 -12.04 11.17
C LEU A 233 -10.65 -11.47 10.03
N LEU A 234 -10.87 -10.21 9.68
CA LEU A 234 -10.09 -9.53 8.65
C LEU A 234 -8.66 -9.23 9.12
N GLU A 235 -8.46 -8.96 10.41
CA GLU A 235 -7.15 -8.80 11.04
C GLU A 235 -6.32 -10.09 10.95
N GLU A 236 -6.95 -11.27 11.07
CA GLU A 236 -6.23 -12.55 10.89
C GLU A 236 -5.69 -12.68 9.46
N ASN A 237 -6.50 -12.36 8.45
CA ASN A 237 -6.05 -12.33 7.06
C ASN A 237 -5.00 -11.23 6.82
N ARG A 238 -5.15 -10.07 7.45
CA ARG A 238 -4.15 -8.99 7.40
C ARG A 238 -2.81 -9.48 7.96
N TRP A 239 -2.81 -10.18 9.09
CA TRP A 239 -1.61 -10.80 9.65
C TRP A 239 -1.01 -11.86 8.73
N HIS A 240 -1.82 -12.75 8.16
CA HIS A 240 -1.36 -13.74 7.19
C HIS A 240 -0.67 -13.08 5.98
N ALA A 241 -1.28 -12.02 5.42
CA ALA A 241 -0.69 -11.24 4.34
C ALA A 241 0.63 -10.56 4.77
N MET A 242 0.70 -9.97 5.97
CA MET A 242 1.93 -9.39 6.52
C MET A 242 3.04 -10.42 6.69
N ARG A 243 2.71 -11.62 7.19
CA ARG A 243 3.70 -12.64 7.56
C ARG A 243 4.17 -13.47 6.37
N TYR A 244 3.26 -13.87 5.50
CA TYR A 244 3.51 -14.87 4.47
C TYR A 244 3.41 -14.30 3.05
N GLY A 245 2.91 -13.08 2.88
CA GLY A 245 2.64 -12.52 1.55
C GLY A 245 1.71 -13.46 0.78
N ILE A 246 2.17 -13.93 -0.37
CA ILE A 246 1.42 -14.82 -1.26
C ILE A 246 1.58 -16.33 -0.97
N THR A 247 2.44 -16.72 -0.03
CA THR A 247 2.91 -18.13 0.07
C THR A 247 2.01 -19.07 0.88
N ASN A 248 1.32 -18.57 1.92
CA ASN A 248 0.56 -19.40 2.86
C ASN A 248 -0.97 -19.20 2.76
N GLY A 249 -1.44 -18.57 1.68
CA GLY A 249 -2.86 -18.35 1.44
C GLY A 249 -3.54 -17.39 2.43
N LEU A 250 -4.84 -17.20 2.23
CA LEU A 250 -5.71 -16.47 3.15
C LEU A 250 -6.93 -17.32 3.50
N ILE A 251 -7.58 -16.97 4.61
CA ILE A 251 -8.81 -17.61 5.03
C ILE A 251 -9.95 -17.10 4.15
N ASP A 252 -10.57 -18.00 3.40
CA ASP A 252 -11.88 -17.72 2.82
C ASP A 252 -12.93 -17.82 3.93
N LEU A 253 -13.47 -16.67 4.32
CA LEU A 253 -14.44 -16.57 5.42
C LEU A 253 -15.83 -17.12 5.06
N GLY A 254 -16.13 -17.31 3.77
CA GLY A 254 -17.33 -18.00 3.28
C GLY A 254 -17.19 -19.51 3.37
N GLN A 255 -16.09 -20.05 2.83
CA GLN A 255 -15.77 -21.49 2.81
C GLN A 255 -15.22 -22.01 4.15
N ARG A 256 -14.77 -21.11 5.04
CA ARG A 256 -14.16 -21.42 6.35
C ARG A 256 -12.93 -22.32 6.25
N LYS A 257 -12.09 -22.08 5.25
CA LYS A 257 -10.83 -22.81 5.03
C LYS A 257 -9.73 -21.86 4.59
N LEU A 258 -8.49 -22.28 4.81
CA LEU A 258 -7.33 -21.63 4.21
C LEU A 258 -7.31 -21.99 2.72
N VAL A 259 -7.23 -20.97 1.86
CA VAL A 259 -7.22 -21.13 0.40
C VAL A 259 -5.86 -20.66 -0.12
N PRO A 260 -5.20 -21.44 -0.99
CA PRO A 260 -3.98 -21.00 -1.67
C PRO A 260 -4.16 -19.65 -2.34
N PHE A 261 -3.14 -18.78 -2.23
CA PHE A 261 -3.27 -17.42 -2.72
C PHE A 261 -3.42 -17.33 -4.25
N ALA A 262 -2.88 -18.30 -4.98
CA ALA A 262 -3.07 -18.40 -6.43
C ALA A 262 -4.54 -18.56 -6.80
N ASP A 263 -5.26 -19.46 -6.12
CA ASP A 263 -6.70 -19.67 -6.33
C ASP A 263 -7.48 -18.38 -6.02
N LEU A 264 -7.13 -17.69 -4.92
CA LEU A 264 -7.77 -16.42 -4.54
C LEU A 264 -7.55 -15.31 -5.57
N VAL A 265 -6.37 -15.25 -6.21
CA VAL A 265 -6.11 -14.28 -7.28
C VAL A 265 -6.92 -14.60 -8.52
N ASP A 266 -7.03 -15.87 -8.91
CA ASP A 266 -7.86 -16.27 -10.04
C ASP A 266 -9.34 -15.99 -9.80
N GLU A 267 -9.84 -16.30 -8.61
CA GLU A 267 -11.20 -15.94 -8.18
C GLU A 267 -11.41 -14.42 -8.18
N LEU A 268 -10.45 -13.64 -7.69
CA LEU A 268 -10.51 -12.18 -7.68
C LEU A 268 -10.54 -11.59 -9.09
N ILE A 269 -9.71 -12.08 -10.00
CA ILE A 269 -9.67 -11.65 -11.41
C ILE A 269 -11.04 -11.92 -12.07
N GLU A 270 -11.59 -13.11 -11.87
CA GLU A 270 -12.89 -13.46 -12.43
C GLU A 270 -14.02 -12.62 -11.82
N LEU A 271 -13.96 -12.37 -10.51
CA LEU A 271 -14.94 -11.54 -9.79
C LEU A 271 -15.05 -10.13 -10.36
N ILE A 272 -13.91 -9.52 -10.74
CA ILE A 272 -13.84 -8.14 -11.21
C ILE A 272 -13.65 -8.02 -12.73
N ARG A 273 -13.71 -9.12 -13.50
CA ARG A 273 -13.46 -9.13 -14.94
C ARG A 273 -14.32 -8.12 -15.69
N GLU A 274 -15.64 -8.17 -15.50
CA GLU A 274 -16.59 -7.26 -16.15
C GLU A 274 -16.28 -5.79 -15.85
N ASP A 275 -15.84 -5.51 -14.62
CA ASP A 275 -15.50 -4.16 -14.17
C ASP A 275 -14.16 -3.69 -14.76
N ALA A 276 -13.17 -4.57 -14.84
CA ALA A 276 -11.87 -4.29 -15.44
C ALA A 276 -11.97 -4.09 -16.96
N GLU A 277 -12.81 -4.87 -17.66
CA GLU A 277 -13.12 -4.68 -19.08
C GLU A 277 -13.79 -3.33 -19.33
N ALA A 278 -14.78 -2.96 -18.52
CA ALA A 278 -15.45 -1.67 -18.63
C ALA A 278 -14.52 -0.48 -18.37
N LEU A 279 -13.48 -0.67 -17.55
CA LEU A 279 -12.45 0.33 -17.28
C LEU A 279 -11.27 0.28 -18.26
N GLY A 280 -11.23 -0.71 -19.16
CA GLY A 280 -10.14 -0.92 -20.10
C GLY A 280 -8.81 -1.28 -19.45
N CYS A 281 -8.83 -1.96 -18.29
CA CYS A 281 -7.64 -2.33 -17.51
C CYS A 281 -7.53 -3.82 -17.16
N LEU A 282 -8.25 -4.68 -17.91
CA LEU A 282 -8.20 -6.14 -17.71
C LEU A 282 -6.78 -6.69 -17.80
N ALA A 283 -5.96 -6.20 -18.74
CA ALA A 283 -4.58 -6.65 -18.90
C ALA A 283 -3.73 -6.35 -17.65
N GLU A 284 -3.90 -5.17 -17.04
CA GLU A 284 -3.23 -4.82 -15.79
C GLU A 284 -3.71 -5.65 -14.60
N VAL A 285 -5.00 -6.00 -14.56
CA VAL A 285 -5.56 -6.91 -13.54
C VAL A 285 -4.99 -8.32 -13.70
N GLU A 286 -4.96 -8.86 -14.92
CA GLU A 286 -4.44 -10.21 -15.19
C GLU A 286 -2.92 -10.34 -14.95
N ASN A 287 -2.18 -9.23 -14.99
CA ASN A 287 -0.77 -9.18 -14.59
C ASN A 287 -0.54 -9.55 -13.11
N ALA A 288 -1.58 -9.63 -12.27
CA ALA A 288 -1.47 -10.23 -10.93
C ALA A 288 -0.93 -11.67 -10.96
N ARG A 289 -1.25 -12.44 -12.00
CA ARG A 289 -0.67 -13.79 -12.20
C ARG A 289 0.83 -13.77 -12.41
N HIS A 290 1.35 -12.71 -13.05
CA HIS A 290 2.79 -12.54 -13.22
C HIS A 290 3.47 -12.24 -11.88
N ILE A 291 2.84 -11.44 -11.01
CA ILE A 291 3.34 -11.20 -9.64
C ILE A 291 3.45 -12.53 -8.89
N LEU A 292 2.45 -13.41 -9.00
CA LEU A 292 2.50 -14.74 -8.37
C LEU A 292 3.62 -15.61 -8.92
N ALA A 293 3.78 -15.63 -10.24
CA ALA A 293 4.79 -16.47 -10.90
C ALA A 293 6.22 -16.00 -10.60
N ALA A 294 6.44 -14.68 -10.52
CA ALA A 294 7.75 -14.08 -10.26
C ALA A 294 8.07 -13.96 -8.75
N GLY A 295 7.07 -14.10 -7.89
CA GLY A 295 7.17 -13.72 -6.48
C GLY A 295 6.99 -12.20 -6.28
N THR A 296 6.58 -11.83 -5.07
CA THR A 296 6.46 -10.42 -4.67
C THR A 296 7.85 -9.76 -4.59
N SER A 297 7.90 -8.44 -4.40
CA SER A 297 9.18 -7.77 -4.17
C SER A 297 9.87 -8.29 -2.90
N ALA A 298 9.12 -8.67 -1.87
CA ALA A 298 9.68 -9.28 -0.68
C ALA A 298 10.39 -10.61 -0.98
N ASP A 299 9.78 -11.44 -1.84
CA ASP A 299 10.36 -12.73 -2.25
C ASP A 299 11.63 -12.52 -3.09
N GLN A 300 11.60 -11.59 -4.03
CA GLN A 300 12.74 -11.27 -4.89
C GLN A 300 13.91 -10.68 -4.09
N GLN A 301 13.64 -9.79 -3.11
CA GLN A 301 14.67 -9.25 -2.22
C GLN A 301 15.33 -10.37 -1.39
N ARG A 302 14.54 -11.31 -0.86
CA ARG A 302 15.06 -12.47 -0.14
C ARG A 302 15.90 -13.36 -1.03
N GLN A 303 15.45 -13.63 -2.26
CA GLN A 303 16.20 -14.45 -3.21
C GLN A 303 17.56 -13.81 -3.51
N VAL A 304 17.61 -12.51 -3.85
CA VAL A 304 18.86 -11.79 -4.10
C VAL A 304 19.80 -11.84 -2.89
N TYR A 305 19.26 -11.71 -1.68
CA TYR A 305 20.04 -11.84 -0.46
C TYR A 305 20.61 -13.25 -0.30
N GLN A 306 19.78 -14.30 -0.45
CA GLN A 306 20.22 -15.69 -0.33
C GLN A 306 21.27 -16.04 -1.38
N ASP A 307 21.06 -15.66 -2.65
CA ASP A 307 22.04 -15.89 -3.72
C ASP A 307 23.41 -15.26 -3.40
N ALA A 308 23.42 -14.06 -2.81
CA ALA A 308 24.65 -13.39 -2.40
C ALA A 308 25.33 -14.10 -1.22
N ILE A 309 24.55 -14.61 -0.25
CA ILE A 309 25.07 -15.38 0.88
C ILE A 309 25.62 -16.73 0.41
N GLU A 310 24.93 -17.42 -0.50
CA GLU A 310 25.39 -18.67 -1.11
C GLU A 310 26.67 -18.47 -1.94
N ALA A 311 26.86 -17.29 -2.52
CA ALA A 311 28.10 -16.86 -3.15
C ALA A 311 29.20 -16.42 -2.16
N GLU A 312 29.03 -16.70 -0.86
CA GLU A 312 29.96 -16.36 0.23
C GLU A 312 30.26 -14.86 0.36
N MET A 313 29.35 -13.99 -0.10
CA MET A 313 29.49 -12.55 0.09
C MET A 313 29.27 -12.18 1.57
N PRO A 314 30.04 -11.22 2.12
CA PRO A 314 29.75 -10.65 3.43
C PRO A 314 28.32 -10.07 3.52
N VAL A 315 27.71 -10.14 4.69
CA VAL A 315 26.31 -9.72 4.93
C VAL A 315 26.03 -8.28 4.47
N ASP A 316 26.96 -7.36 4.72
CA ASP A 316 26.85 -5.97 4.28
C ASP A 316 26.80 -5.87 2.75
N GLN A 317 27.60 -6.67 2.03
CA GLN A 317 27.59 -6.70 0.57
C GLN A 317 26.34 -7.39 0.00
N ALA A 318 25.82 -8.40 0.69
CA ALA A 318 24.54 -9.04 0.34
C ALA A 318 23.39 -8.03 0.46
N LEU A 319 23.32 -7.26 1.54
CA LEU A 319 22.34 -6.19 1.72
C LEU A 319 22.50 -5.07 0.67
N HIS A 320 23.73 -4.71 0.30
CA HIS A 320 23.96 -3.81 -0.83
C HIS A 320 23.53 -4.40 -2.17
N ALA A 321 23.60 -5.72 -2.37
CA ALA A 321 23.07 -6.38 -3.57
C ALA A 321 21.53 -6.23 -3.63
N VAL A 322 20.83 -6.38 -2.51
CA VAL A 322 19.38 -6.13 -2.42
C VAL A 322 19.04 -4.70 -2.81
N VAL A 323 19.78 -3.70 -2.30
CA VAL A 323 19.54 -2.29 -2.67
C VAL A 323 19.84 -2.04 -4.15
N ARG A 324 20.92 -2.60 -4.71
CA ARG A 324 21.21 -2.50 -6.15
C ARG A 324 20.12 -3.14 -7.01
N HIS A 325 19.55 -4.25 -6.57
CA HIS A 325 18.39 -4.87 -7.23
C HIS A 325 17.19 -3.91 -7.19
N LEU A 326 16.84 -3.34 -6.04
CA LEU A 326 15.76 -2.36 -5.92
C LEU A 326 15.97 -1.11 -6.77
N MET A 327 17.22 -0.65 -6.92
CA MET A 327 17.58 0.43 -7.84
C MET A 327 17.30 0.03 -9.29
N ALA A 328 17.71 -1.15 -9.72
CA ALA A 328 17.47 -1.64 -11.08
C ALA A 328 15.96 -1.77 -11.37
N GLU A 329 15.20 -2.31 -10.43
CA GLU A 329 13.75 -2.46 -10.49
C GLU A 329 13.02 -1.12 -10.59
N PHE A 330 13.48 -0.09 -9.85
CA PHE A 330 12.93 1.26 -9.94
C PHE A 330 13.07 1.85 -11.35
N HIS A 331 14.20 1.60 -12.01
CA HIS A 331 14.52 2.11 -13.35
C HIS A 331 13.89 1.28 -14.47
N GLN A 332 13.42 0.07 -14.19
CA GLN A 332 12.79 -0.78 -15.18
C GLN A 332 11.50 -0.14 -15.70
N GLY A 333 11.43 0.09 -17.02
CA GLY A 333 10.28 0.71 -17.68
C GLY A 333 10.25 2.23 -17.64
N LEU A 334 11.29 2.90 -17.11
CA LEU A 334 11.42 4.36 -17.15
C LEU A 334 11.75 4.91 -18.53
#